data_AF-A0A519L1C5-F1
#
_entry.id   AF-A0A519L1C5-F1
#
_cell.length_a   1.000
_cell.length_b   1.000
_cell.length_c   1.000
_cell.angle_alpha   90.00
_cell.angle_beta   90.00
_cell.angle_gamma   90.00
#
_symmetry.space_group_name_H-M   'P 1'
#
loop_
_entity.id
_entity.type
_entity.pdbx_description
1 polymer ?
#
loop_
_entity_poly.entity_id
_entity_poly.type
_entity_poly.pdbx_seq_one_letter_code
_entity_poly.pdbx_strand_id
1 'polypeptide(L)' 'MRTAIFSVTLIVAGTLLGSCATMSEEECVVGDWSGKGFADGAAGYAQSRLGEHAEACSKHGITPDDAAYRQGWAQGV' A
#
# COMPACT_ATOMS: atom_id res chain seq x y z
N MET A 1 -25.30 -14.19 -45.91
CA MET A 1 -26.59 -14.37 -45.21
C MET A 1 -26.46 -15.65 -44.39
N ARG A 2 -26.45 -15.71 -43.07
CA ARG A 2 -26.70 -14.79 -41.95
C ARG A 2 -25.65 -15.13 -40.89
N THR A 3 -24.94 -14.13 -40.40
CA THR A 3 -24.14 -14.22 -39.18
C THR A 3 -25.08 -14.54 -38.01
N ALA A 4 -25.06 -15.79 -37.53
CA ALA A 4 -25.66 -16.22 -36.27
C ALA A 4 -24.48 -16.49 -35.32
N ILE A 5 -24.13 -15.54 -34.45
CA ILE A 5 -24.61 -15.40 -33.06
C ILE A 5 -24.41 -16.70 -32.26
N PHE A 6 -23.84 -16.51 -31.06
CA PHE A 6 -23.72 -17.43 -29.92
C PHE A 6 -22.39 -18.18 -29.78
N SER A 7 -21.40 -17.49 -29.21
CA SER A 7 -20.74 -17.98 -27.99
C SER A 7 -20.13 -16.79 -27.27
N VAL A 8 -20.91 -16.27 -26.33
CA VAL A 8 -20.46 -15.33 -25.30
C VAL A 8 -19.43 -16.09 -24.45
N THR A 9 -18.15 -15.86 -24.67
CA THR A 9 -17.14 -16.17 -23.66
C THR A 9 -16.56 -14.85 -23.19
N LEU A 10 -17.26 -14.30 -22.20
CA LEU A 10 -16.85 -13.20 -21.35
C LEU A 10 -15.50 -13.57 -20.70
N ILE A 11 -14.38 -13.11 -21.27
CA ILE A 11 -13.10 -13.12 -20.56
C ILE A 11 -13.14 -11.95 -19.58
N VAL A 12 -13.70 -12.20 -18.40
CA VAL A 12 -13.39 -11.44 -17.20
C VAL A 12 -11.96 -11.82 -16.83
N ALA A 13 -10.98 -11.02 -17.22
CA ALA A 13 -9.64 -11.07 -16.63
C ALA A 13 -9.50 -9.81 -15.78
N GLY A 14 -9.60 -10.02 -14.46
CA GLY A 14 -9.83 -8.99 -13.45
C GLY A 14 -8.86 -7.82 -13.54
N THR A 15 -9.42 -6.62 -13.52
CA THR A 15 -8.70 -5.43 -13.10
C THR A 15 -8.31 -5.65 -11.65
N LEU A 16 -7.07 -6.09 -11.40
CA LEU A 16 -6.40 -5.86 -10.13
C LEU A 16 -6.25 -4.35 -9.97
N LEU A 17 -7.33 -3.67 -9.59
CA LEU A 17 -7.28 -2.36 -8.96
C LEU A 17 -6.72 -2.58 -7.55
N GLY A 18 -5.49 -3.09 -7.47
CA GLY A 18 -4.70 -2.93 -6.28
C GLY A 18 -4.44 -1.43 -6.19
N SER A 19 -5.08 -0.76 -5.23
CA SER A 19 -4.58 0.51 -4.73
C SER A 19 -3.06 0.37 -4.59
N CYS A 20 -2.30 1.32 -5.12
CA CYS A 20 -0.84 1.27 -5.12
C CYS A 20 -0.39 1.15 -3.65
N ALA A 21 -0.12 -0.07 -3.20
CA ALA A 21 0.17 -0.33 -1.81
C ALA A 21 1.50 0.32 -1.49
N THR A 22 1.53 1.18 -0.48
CA THR A 22 2.74 1.91 -0.10
C THR A 22 3.73 1.05 0.69
N MET A 23 3.32 -0.17 1.03
CA MET A 23 4.08 -1.16 1.79
C MET A 23 3.64 -2.59 1.43
N SER A 24 4.60 -3.51 1.32
CA SER A 24 4.34 -4.96 1.15
C SER A 24 4.00 -5.64 2.48
N GLU A 25 3.43 -6.86 2.43
CA GLU A 25 3.19 -7.66 3.63
C GLU A 25 4.49 -7.89 4.43
N GLU A 26 5.59 -8.20 3.73
CA GLU A 26 6.88 -8.44 4.37
C GLU A 26 7.40 -7.19 5.08
N GLU A 27 7.27 -6.01 4.47
CA GLU A 27 7.63 -4.74 5.11
C GLU A 27 6.77 -4.49 6.37
N CYS A 28 5.46 -4.77 6.30
CA CYS A 28 4.56 -4.67 7.45
C CYS A 28 4.99 -5.61 8.59
N VAL A 29 5.34 -6.86 8.26
CA VAL A 29 5.78 -7.88 9.23
C VAL A 29 7.13 -7.53 9.86
N VAL A 30 8.05 -6.98 9.08
CA VAL A 30 9.34 -6.48 9.60
C VAL A 30 9.10 -5.37 10.62
N GLY A 31 8.15 -4.47 10.35
CA GLY A 31 7.65 -3.51 11.34
C GLY A 31 8.66 -2.42 11.75
N ASP A 32 9.66 -2.13 10.91
CA ASP A 32 10.60 -1.02 11.13
C ASP A 32 9.94 0.34 10.79
N TRP A 33 9.02 0.75 11.65
CA TRP A 33 8.24 1.97 11.46
C TRP A 33 9.09 3.24 11.53
N SER A 34 10.12 3.26 12.37
CA SER A 34 11.06 4.39 12.44
C SER A 34 11.88 4.52 11.16
N GLY A 35 12.42 3.41 10.63
CA GLY A 35 13.16 3.40 9.37
C GLY A 35 12.28 3.82 8.19
N LYS A 36 11.05 3.29 8.11
CA LYS A 36 10.09 3.71 7.08
C LYS A 36 9.76 5.20 7.19
N GLY A 37 9.49 5.68 8.40
CA GLY A 37 9.24 7.09 8.68
C GLY A 37 10.39 7.97 8.19
N PHE A 38 11.62 7.63 8.54
CA PHE A 38 12.82 8.33 8.09
C PHE A 38 12.92 8.38 6.57
N ALA A 39 12.75 7.25 5.90
CA ALA A 39 12.79 7.17 4.45
C ALA A 39 11.70 8.05 3.79
N ASP A 40 10.49 8.05 4.35
CA ASP A 40 9.40 8.88 3.85
C ASP A 40 9.66 10.38 4.04
N GLY A 41 10.19 10.77 5.21
CA GLY A 41 10.59 12.15 5.49
C GLY A 41 11.70 12.62 4.55
N ALA A 42 12.75 11.81 4.38
CA ALA A 42 13.86 12.10 3.47
C ALA A 42 13.45 12.18 2.00
N ALA A 43 12.40 11.44 1.61
CA ALA A 43 11.81 11.52 0.28
C ALA A 43 10.80 12.68 0.13
N GLY A 44 10.56 13.47 1.17
CA GLY A 44 9.66 14.63 1.15
C GLY A 44 8.17 14.29 1.17
N TYR A 45 7.80 13.07 1.56
CA TYR A 45 6.40 12.70 1.70
C TYR A 45 5.79 13.33 2.95
N ALA A 46 4.50 13.65 2.90
CA ALA A 46 3.78 14.17 4.06
C ALA A 46 3.60 13.09 5.14
N GLN A 47 3.56 13.49 6.43
CA GLN A 47 3.29 12.57 7.54
C GLN A 47 1.97 11.78 7.40
N SER A 48 1.00 12.32 6.66
CA SER A 48 -0.28 11.63 6.37
C SER A 48 -0.10 10.32 5.60
N ARG A 49 1.08 10.10 4.99
CA ARG A 49 1.43 8.87 4.28
C ARG A 49 1.44 7.63 5.18
N LEU A 50 1.60 7.80 6.49
CA LEU A 50 1.38 6.74 7.46
C LEU A 50 0.00 6.09 7.31
N GLY A 51 -1.04 6.86 6.95
CA GLY A 51 -2.38 6.32 6.72
C GLY A 51 -2.44 5.36 5.54
N GLU A 52 -1.68 5.62 4.48
CA GLU A 52 -1.57 4.72 3.33
C GLU A 52 -0.89 3.40 3.72
N HIS A 53 0.19 3.47 4.51
CA HIS A 53 0.86 2.29 5.05
C HIS A 53 -0.05 1.50 6.00
N ALA A 54 -0.80 2.20 6.85
CA ALA A 54 -1.76 1.61 7.75
C ALA A 54 -2.85 0.84 6.98
N GLU A 55 -3.39 1.42 5.91
CA GLU A 55 -4.37 0.74 5.06
C GLU A 55 -3.77 -0.54 4.45
N ALA A 56 -2.55 -0.46 3.90
CA ALA A 56 -1.86 -1.62 3.34
C ALA A 56 -1.66 -2.74 4.38
N CYS A 57 -1.10 -2.42 5.54
CA CYS A 57 -0.80 -3.39 6.59
C CYS A 57 -2.04 -3.92 7.32
N SER A 58 -3.14 -3.16 7.37
CA SER A 58 -4.40 -3.59 7.98
C SER A 58 -5.00 -4.82 7.30
N LYS A 59 -4.75 -5.01 6.00
CA LYS A 59 -5.16 -6.21 5.24
C LYS A 59 -4.55 -7.50 5.79
N HIS A 60 -3.44 -7.37 6.52
CA HIS A 60 -2.70 -8.45 7.16
C HIS A 60 -2.84 -8.43 8.70
N GLY A 61 -3.74 -7.59 9.23
CA GLY A 61 -3.95 -7.45 10.68
C GLY A 61 -2.83 -6.72 11.43
N ILE A 62 -1.96 -6.00 10.71
CA ILE A 62 -0.82 -5.29 11.27
C ILE A 62 -1.16 -3.80 11.41
N THR A 63 -0.91 -3.25 12.60
CA THR A 63 -1.12 -1.82 12.90
C THR A 63 0.24 -1.12 13.04
N PRO A 64 0.43 0.07 12.44
CA PRO A 64 1.68 0.81 12.58
C PRO A 64 1.96 1.32 14.00
N ASP A 65 3.24 1.43 14.34
CA ASP A 65 3.68 2.26 15.46
C ASP A 65 3.79 3.73 14.99
N ASP A 66 2.72 4.49 15.26
CA ASP A 66 2.61 5.91 14.88
C ASP A 66 3.72 6.77 15.50
N ALA A 67 4.10 6.50 16.76
CA ALA A 67 5.12 7.27 17.46
C ALA A 67 6.50 7.04 16.82
N ALA A 68 6.86 5.78 16.58
CA ALA A 68 8.12 5.44 15.93
C ALA A 68 8.18 6.00 14.50
N TYR A 69 7.11 5.89 13.72
CA TYR A 69 7.05 6.45 12.37
C TYR A 69 7.23 7.97 12.37
N ARG A 70 6.49 8.70 13.21
CA ARG A 70 6.60 10.17 13.28
C ARG A 70 7.97 10.61 13.73
N GLN A 71 8.57 9.93 14.69
CA GLN A 71 9.92 10.21 15.14
C GLN A 71 10.94 10.00 14.02
N GLY A 72 10.84 8.90 13.28
CA GLY A 72 11.68 8.62 12.11
C GLY A 72 11.49 9.68 11.03
N TRP A 73 10.25 10.00 10.69
CA TRP A 73 9.89 11.01 9.70
C TRP A 73 10.50 12.37 10.03
N ALA A 74 10.37 12.82 11.27
CA ALA A 74 10.95 14.08 11.72
C ALA A 74 12.49 14.12 11.64
N GLN A 75 13.17 12.96 11.72
CA GLN A 75 14.62 12.86 11.52
C GLN A 75 15.03 12.87 10.05
N GLY A 76 14.13 12.51 9.14
CA GLY A 76 14.39 12.46 7.70
C GLY A 76 14.17 13.78 6.97
N VAL A 77 13.45 14.73 7.56
CA VAL A 77 13.11 16.04 6.97
C VAL A 77 14.20 17.08 7.16
#